data_AF-A0A969BRX1-F1
#
_entry.id   AF-A0A969BRX1-F1
#
_cell.length_a   1.000
_cell.length_b   1.000
_cell.length_c   1.000
_cell.angle_alpha   90.00
_cell.angle_beta   90.00
_cell.angle_gamma   90.00
#
_symmetry.space_group_name_H-M   'P 1'
#
loop_
_entity.id
_entity.type
_entity.pdbx_description
1 polymer ?
#
loop_
_entity_poly.entity_id
_entity_poly.type
_entity_poly.pdbx_seq_one_letter_code
_entity_poly.pdbx_strand_id
1 'polypeptide(L)'
;MRSFIFLLIAATFSQAAQQSDYYLREPIPLPPGEVMEISSIALMPEKKIAVATRRGDVWICSGAYETDLSKVTWKRFAQNLHEPLGMYWKDDALYITQRPEFTRIKDSTGSGVADRFETICSEWGINGDYHEYAFGSTPDKNGDVWVVLCLTGSAEAHSNWRGWAVRITPDGKMIPTCSGIRSPGGIGFNHLGDTFYTDNQGLWNGSSSLKWLKPGSFQGNPKGNKYHKLANLPAPPEPVDGSRVLAEHLNGWRYL
;
A
#
# COMPACT_ATOMS: atom_id res chain seq x y z
N MET A 1 18.28 30.45 67.27
CA MET A 1 18.03 29.11 66.70
C MET A 1 16.61 29.08 66.14
N ARG A 2 16.45 29.03 64.81
CA ARG A 2 15.17 28.74 64.16
C ARG A 2 15.40 27.55 63.24
N SER A 3 14.95 26.38 63.68
CA SER A 3 14.98 25.16 62.87
C SER A 3 13.87 25.23 61.83
N PHE A 4 14.25 25.15 60.55
CA PHE A 4 13.30 24.94 59.46
C PHE A 4 13.18 23.44 59.21
N ILE A 5 11.99 22.90 59.44
CA ILE A 5 11.61 21.54 59.06
C ILE A 5 11.15 21.58 57.60
N PHE A 6 11.89 20.93 56.72
CA PHE A 6 11.43 20.69 55.35
C PHE A 6 10.54 19.45 55.34
N LEU A 7 9.26 19.64 55.01
CA LEU A 7 8.31 18.56 54.77
C LEU A 7 8.53 18.05 53.33
N LEU A 8 9.05 16.83 53.18
CA LEU A 8 9.11 16.16 51.88
C LEU A 8 7.71 15.64 51.54
N ILE A 9 7.05 16.25 50.56
CA ILE A 9 5.85 15.69 49.94
C ILE A 9 6.31 14.69 48.88
N ALA A 10 6.12 13.40 49.15
CA ALA A 10 6.32 12.35 48.15
C ALA A 10 5.14 12.38 47.17
N ALA A 11 5.35 12.90 45.97
CA ALA A 11 4.39 12.79 44.89
C ALA A 11 4.41 11.35 44.35
N THR A 12 3.31 10.62 44.54
CA THR A 12 3.09 9.34 43.87
C THR A 12 2.75 9.59 42.41
N PHE A 13 3.70 9.43 41.52
CA PHE A 13 3.44 9.42 40.09
C PHE A 13 2.75 8.10 39.72
N SER A 14 1.46 8.16 39.34
CA SER A 14 0.80 7.02 38.70
C SER A 14 1.46 6.79 37.34
N GLN A 15 1.96 5.58 37.11
CA GLN A 15 2.51 5.19 35.82
C GLN A 15 1.40 5.28 34.76
N ALA A 16 1.68 5.95 33.65
CA ALA A 16 0.73 6.04 32.54
C ALA A 16 0.52 4.64 31.95
N ALA A 17 -0.74 4.32 31.60
CA ALA A 17 -1.07 3.05 30.98
C ALA A 17 -0.26 2.85 29.69
N GLN A 18 0.30 1.66 29.52
CA GLN A 18 1.09 1.28 28.36
C GLN A 18 0.21 0.50 27.39
N GLN A 19 0.55 0.53 26.09
CA GLN A 19 -0.19 -0.24 25.07
C GLN A 19 -0.25 -1.74 25.41
N SER A 20 0.81 -2.27 26.04
CA SER A 20 0.90 -3.66 26.52
C SER A 20 -0.16 -4.03 27.56
N ASP A 21 -0.77 -3.06 28.23
CA ASP A 21 -1.81 -3.30 29.23
C ASP A 21 -3.15 -3.71 28.58
N TYR A 22 -3.32 -3.41 27.28
CA TYR A 22 -4.56 -3.64 26.54
C TYR A 22 -4.40 -4.57 25.34
N TYR A 23 -3.17 -4.69 24.81
CA TYR A 23 -2.89 -5.47 23.61
C TYR A 23 -1.77 -6.47 23.87
N LEU A 24 -2.07 -7.74 23.62
CA LEU A 24 -1.04 -8.76 23.48
C LEU A 24 -0.25 -8.49 22.19
N ARG A 25 1.08 -8.39 22.32
CA ARG A 25 2.00 -8.25 21.20
C ARG A 25 3.05 -9.33 21.30
N GLU A 26 2.97 -10.29 20.38
CA GLU A 26 3.92 -11.40 20.33
C GLU A 26 4.72 -11.34 19.03
N PRO A 27 6.06 -11.40 19.11
CA PRO A 27 6.89 -11.43 17.91
C PRO A 27 6.83 -12.82 17.27
N ILE A 28 6.48 -12.87 15.98
CA ILE A 28 6.69 -14.07 15.17
C ILE A 28 8.17 -14.12 14.77
N PRO A 29 8.93 -15.17 15.13
CA PRO A 29 10.32 -15.32 14.68
C PRO A 29 10.40 -15.31 13.16
N LEU A 30 11.28 -14.47 12.61
CA LEU A 30 11.49 -14.37 11.16
C LEU A 30 12.45 -15.48 10.69
N PRO A 31 12.45 -15.82 9.38
CA PRO A 31 13.44 -16.76 8.86
C PRO A 31 14.87 -16.28 9.16
N PRO A 32 15.80 -17.17 9.59
CA PRO A 32 17.15 -16.76 9.97
C PRO A 32 17.88 -16.03 8.85
N GLY A 33 18.43 -14.85 9.16
CA GLY A 33 19.21 -14.04 8.21
C GLY A 33 18.38 -13.19 7.25
N GLU A 34 17.04 -13.32 7.25
CA GLU A 34 16.18 -12.58 6.34
C GLU A 34 15.80 -11.20 6.89
N VAL A 35 15.86 -10.19 6.02
CA VAL A 35 15.33 -8.85 6.28
C VAL A 35 13.99 -8.76 5.57
N MET A 36 12.91 -9.03 6.31
CA MET A 36 11.60 -9.28 5.71
C MET A 36 10.93 -8.06 5.06
N GLU A 37 11.22 -6.82 5.50
CA GLU A 37 10.66 -5.57 4.93
C GLU A 37 9.24 -5.75 4.38
N ILE A 38 8.32 -6.24 5.24
CA ILE A 38 7.03 -6.80 4.81
C ILE A 38 6.24 -5.75 4.03
N SER A 39 5.88 -6.10 2.80
CA SER A 39 5.18 -5.21 1.87
C SER A 39 3.74 -5.66 1.60
N SER A 40 3.44 -6.94 1.81
CA SER A 40 2.07 -7.46 1.69
C SER A 40 1.86 -8.73 2.52
N ILE A 41 0.61 -8.97 2.93
CA ILE A 41 0.20 -10.15 3.70
C ILE A 41 -1.08 -10.70 3.08
N ALA A 42 -1.14 -12.02 2.90
CA ALA A 42 -2.37 -12.71 2.53
C ALA A 42 -2.66 -13.85 3.50
N LEU A 43 -3.93 -13.97 3.89
CA LEU A 43 -4.41 -15.09 4.68
C LEU A 43 -4.63 -16.29 3.76
N MET A 44 -4.22 -17.47 4.21
CA MET A 44 -4.34 -18.72 3.46
C MET A 44 -5.16 -19.76 4.23
N PRO A 45 -5.67 -20.80 3.55
CA PRO A 45 -6.27 -21.97 4.20
C PRO A 45 -5.35 -22.61 5.24
N GLU A 46 -5.93 -23.43 6.11
CA GLU A 46 -5.21 -24.16 7.17
C GLU A 46 -4.40 -23.25 8.12
N LYS A 47 -4.88 -22.02 8.35
CA LYS A 47 -4.22 -21.05 9.24
C LYS A 47 -2.77 -20.76 8.81
N LYS A 48 -2.49 -20.78 7.52
CA LYS A 48 -1.22 -20.30 6.95
C LYS A 48 -1.32 -18.82 6.61
N ILE A 49 -0.19 -18.14 6.57
CA ILE A 49 -0.09 -16.76 6.06
C ILE A 49 0.99 -16.72 4.97
N ALA A 50 0.72 -16.01 3.88
CA ALA A 50 1.73 -15.62 2.92
C ALA A 50 2.18 -14.19 3.25
N VAL A 51 3.49 -13.97 3.21
CA VAL A 51 4.12 -12.67 3.44
C VAL A 51 5.01 -12.35 2.25
N ALA A 52 4.78 -11.22 1.62
CA ALA A 52 5.64 -10.69 0.59
C ALA A 52 6.61 -9.67 1.21
N THR A 53 7.86 -9.72 0.77
CA THR A 53 8.90 -8.75 1.13
C THR A 53 8.98 -7.67 0.07
N ARG A 54 9.38 -6.46 0.46
CA ARG A 54 9.62 -5.36 -0.49
C ARG A 54 10.67 -5.73 -1.56
N ARG A 55 11.57 -6.66 -1.24
CA ARG A 55 12.64 -7.16 -2.12
C ARG A 55 12.17 -8.21 -3.13
N GLY A 56 10.91 -8.65 -3.06
CA GLY A 56 10.32 -9.52 -4.08
C GLY A 56 10.19 -10.99 -3.70
N ASP A 57 10.44 -11.34 -2.45
CA ASP A 57 10.28 -12.71 -1.97
C ASP A 57 8.89 -12.91 -1.37
N VAL A 58 8.33 -14.10 -1.57
CA VAL A 58 7.09 -14.54 -0.92
C VAL A 58 7.41 -15.72 -0.04
N TRP A 59 7.01 -15.64 1.22
CA TRP A 59 7.21 -16.68 2.22
C TRP A 59 5.87 -17.16 2.76
N ILE A 60 5.70 -18.48 2.87
CA ILE A 60 4.58 -19.07 3.60
C ILE A 60 5.01 -19.35 5.03
N CYS A 61 4.27 -18.81 5.98
CA CYS A 61 4.38 -19.13 7.40
C CYS A 61 3.27 -20.08 7.83
N SER A 62 3.68 -21.13 8.53
CA SER A 62 2.79 -22.07 9.23
C SER A 62 2.99 -21.93 10.73
N GLY A 63 1.90 -21.98 11.50
CA GLY A 63 1.93 -21.85 12.95
C GLY A 63 1.72 -20.42 13.49
N ALA A 64 1.45 -19.43 12.63
CA ALA A 64 1.24 -18.02 13.03
C ALA A 64 0.05 -17.80 13.98
N TYR A 65 -0.87 -18.77 14.05
CA TYR A 65 -2.08 -18.72 14.87
C TYR A 65 -1.99 -19.59 16.13
N GLU A 66 -0.84 -20.25 16.35
CA GLU A 66 -0.62 -21.11 17.51
C GLU A 66 -0.18 -20.30 18.72
N THR A 67 -0.40 -20.83 19.91
CA THR A 67 0.03 -20.19 21.16
C THR A 67 1.54 -20.23 21.36
N ASP A 68 2.21 -21.23 20.79
CA ASP A 68 3.66 -21.40 20.86
C ASP A 68 4.31 -20.96 19.54
N LEU A 69 4.55 -19.65 19.42
CA LEU A 69 5.12 -19.04 18.21
C LEU A 69 6.59 -19.40 17.97
N SER A 70 7.27 -20.05 18.92
CA SER A 70 8.65 -20.53 18.73
C SER A 70 8.77 -21.65 17.69
N LYS A 71 7.65 -22.32 17.39
CA LYS A 71 7.55 -23.43 16.43
C LYS A 71 7.14 -22.98 15.03
N VAL A 72 6.98 -21.68 14.80
CA VAL A 72 6.64 -21.15 13.47
C VAL A 72 7.68 -21.59 12.45
N THR A 73 7.21 -22.09 11.32
CA THR A 73 8.05 -22.48 10.20
C THR A 73 7.79 -21.59 8.99
N TRP A 74 8.87 -21.24 8.30
CA TRP A 74 8.82 -20.45 7.07
C TRP A 74 9.35 -21.23 5.89
N LYS A 75 8.67 -21.12 4.75
CA LYS A 75 9.12 -21.67 3.47
C LYS A 75 9.01 -20.62 2.39
N ARG A 76 10.12 -20.37 1.67
CA ARG A 76 10.09 -19.45 0.53
C ARG A 76 9.28 -20.09 -0.61
N PHE A 77 8.21 -19.40 -1.00
CA PHE A 77 7.27 -19.80 -2.03
C PHE A 77 7.66 -19.28 -3.40
N ALA A 78 8.10 -18.01 -3.47
CA ALA A 78 8.52 -17.35 -4.70
C ALA A 78 9.61 -16.31 -4.38
N GLN A 79 10.32 -15.86 -5.42
CA GLN A 79 11.38 -14.84 -5.34
C GLN A 79 11.40 -14.02 -6.63
N ASN A 80 12.09 -12.87 -6.60
CA ASN A 80 12.27 -11.95 -7.73
C ASN A 80 10.99 -11.28 -8.25
N LEU A 81 9.97 -11.10 -7.41
CA LEU A 81 8.82 -10.24 -7.74
C LEU A 81 9.20 -8.76 -7.65
N HIS A 82 8.62 -7.92 -8.50
CA HIS A 82 8.94 -6.50 -8.51
C HIS A 82 8.08 -5.72 -7.51
N GLU A 83 8.59 -5.57 -6.29
CA GLU A 83 7.99 -4.77 -5.20
C GLU A 83 6.48 -5.07 -5.00
N PRO A 84 6.14 -6.26 -4.47
CA PRO A 84 4.77 -6.71 -4.30
C PRO A 84 4.04 -5.90 -3.21
N LEU A 85 3.03 -5.12 -3.59
CA LEU A 85 2.30 -4.18 -2.72
C LEU A 85 0.78 -4.42 -2.74
N GLY A 86 0.40 -5.69 -2.84
CA GLY A 86 -0.98 -6.17 -2.76
C GLY A 86 -0.98 -7.67 -2.98
N MET A 87 -1.64 -8.43 -2.12
CA MET A 87 -1.65 -9.88 -2.22
C MET A 87 -2.90 -10.47 -1.60
N TYR A 88 -3.47 -11.49 -2.25
CA TYR A 88 -4.53 -12.31 -1.67
C TYR A 88 -4.47 -13.75 -2.17
N TRP A 89 -5.05 -14.66 -1.40
CA TRP A 89 -5.21 -16.07 -1.78
C TRP A 89 -6.60 -16.33 -2.37
N LYS A 90 -6.68 -17.04 -3.48
CA LYS A 90 -7.93 -17.51 -4.09
C LYS A 90 -7.66 -18.68 -5.04
N ASP A 91 -8.56 -19.66 -5.11
CA ASP A 91 -8.53 -20.78 -6.07
C ASP A 91 -7.15 -21.49 -6.18
N ASP A 92 -6.56 -21.79 -5.01
CA ASP A 92 -5.24 -22.43 -4.88
C ASP A 92 -4.08 -21.66 -5.53
N ALA A 93 -4.18 -20.33 -5.54
CA ALA A 93 -3.16 -19.43 -6.05
C ALA A 93 -3.04 -18.15 -5.20
N LEU A 94 -1.87 -17.53 -5.25
CA LEU A 94 -1.68 -16.15 -4.79
C LEU A 94 -1.83 -15.21 -5.97
N TYR A 95 -2.58 -14.14 -5.77
CA TYR A 95 -2.72 -13.03 -6.71
C TYR A 95 -1.96 -11.86 -6.12
N ILE A 96 -1.07 -11.25 -6.91
CA ILE A 96 -0.09 -10.29 -6.43
C ILE A 96 -0.08 -9.07 -7.34
N THR A 97 -0.21 -7.89 -6.75
CA THR A 97 0.05 -6.61 -7.43
C THR A 97 1.53 -6.28 -7.27
N GLN A 98 2.23 -6.33 -8.39
CA GLN A 98 3.61 -5.90 -8.53
C GLN A 98 3.66 -4.51 -9.17
N ARG A 99 4.83 -3.88 -9.13
CA ARG A 99 5.03 -2.57 -9.75
C ARG A 99 4.64 -2.49 -11.24
N PRO A 100 4.96 -3.49 -12.11
CA PRO A 100 4.60 -3.44 -13.53
C PRO A 100 3.32 -4.20 -13.89
N GLU A 101 2.79 -5.04 -13.01
CA GLU A 101 1.71 -5.97 -13.37
C GLU A 101 0.92 -6.52 -12.18
N PHE A 102 -0.25 -7.07 -12.47
CA PHE A 102 -1.00 -7.94 -11.59
C PHE A 102 -0.85 -9.39 -12.05
N THR A 103 -0.45 -10.27 -11.15
CA THR A 103 0.07 -11.60 -11.49
C THR A 103 -0.57 -12.67 -10.62
N ARG A 104 -0.89 -13.81 -11.22
CA ARG A 104 -1.25 -15.04 -10.51
C ARG A 104 -0.04 -15.95 -10.40
N ILE A 105 0.27 -16.39 -9.18
CA ILE A 105 1.34 -17.36 -8.93
C ILE A 105 0.78 -18.61 -8.26
N LYS A 106 1.24 -19.79 -8.70
CA LYS A 106 0.72 -21.09 -8.25
C LYS A 106 1.81 -22.14 -8.16
N ASP A 107 1.71 -22.99 -7.15
CA ASP A 107 2.39 -24.28 -7.08
C ASP A 107 1.46 -25.33 -7.70
N SER A 108 1.76 -25.74 -8.92
CA SER A 108 0.99 -26.75 -9.66
C SER A 108 1.51 -28.17 -9.43
N THR A 109 2.65 -28.31 -8.75
CA THR A 109 3.34 -29.58 -8.51
C THR A 109 3.20 -30.10 -7.08
N GLY A 110 2.70 -29.27 -6.15
CA GLY A 110 2.61 -29.59 -4.72
C GLY A 110 3.95 -29.57 -4.01
N SER A 111 4.97 -28.94 -4.61
CA SER A 111 6.33 -28.87 -4.07
C SER A 111 6.46 -27.89 -2.89
N GLY A 112 5.44 -27.06 -2.66
CA GLY A 112 5.41 -25.90 -1.76
C GLY A 112 6.20 -24.69 -2.28
N VAL A 113 6.50 -24.66 -3.58
CA VAL A 113 7.17 -23.55 -4.29
C VAL A 113 6.38 -23.25 -5.56
N ALA A 114 6.19 -21.97 -5.87
CA ALA A 114 5.49 -21.56 -7.09
C ALA A 114 6.29 -21.97 -8.33
N ASP A 115 5.60 -22.62 -9.28
CA ASP A 115 6.17 -23.02 -10.58
C ASP A 115 5.41 -22.39 -11.77
N ARG A 116 4.27 -21.74 -11.53
CA ARG A 116 3.52 -20.97 -12.52
C ARG A 116 3.42 -19.52 -12.11
N PHE A 117 3.71 -18.63 -13.06
CA PHE A 117 3.59 -17.18 -12.97
C PHE A 117 2.86 -16.70 -14.22
N GLU A 118 1.73 -16.05 -14.03
CA GLU A 118 0.85 -15.63 -15.12
C GLU A 118 0.46 -14.17 -14.93
N THR A 119 0.86 -13.32 -15.87
CA THR A 119 0.43 -11.93 -15.93
C THR A 119 -1.04 -11.88 -16.29
N ILE A 120 -1.86 -11.36 -15.38
CA ILE A 120 -3.30 -11.11 -15.60
C ILE A 120 -3.49 -9.75 -16.28
N CYS A 121 -2.76 -8.73 -15.83
CA CYS A 121 -2.86 -7.39 -16.39
C CYS A 121 -1.52 -6.65 -16.23
N SER A 122 -1.05 -6.01 -17.30
CA SER A 122 0.17 -5.20 -17.34
C SER A 122 -0.03 -3.91 -18.16
N GLU A 123 -1.26 -3.40 -18.19
CA GLU A 123 -1.63 -2.26 -19.03
C GLU A 123 -1.12 -0.88 -18.52
N TRP A 124 -0.43 -0.84 -17.37
CA TRP A 124 0.22 0.38 -16.86
C TRP A 124 1.73 0.41 -17.06
N GLY A 125 2.27 1.62 -17.14
CA GLY A 125 3.68 1.82 -17.46
C GLY A 125 4.57 1.95 -16.21
N ILE A 126 5.83 1.55 -16.36
CA ILE A 126 6.94 1.95 -15.48
C ILE A 126 8.11 2.45 -16.34
N ASN A 127 8.98 3.29 -15.79
CA ASN A 127 10.16 3.82 -16.48
C ASN A 127 11.48 3.64 -15.72
N GLY A 128 11.48 2.84 -14.65
CA GLY A 128 12.66 2.57 -13.83
C GLY A 128 12.88 3.58 -12.69
N ASP A 129 12.06 4.63 -12.60
CA ASP A 129 12.03 5.49 -11.42
C ASP A 129 11.67 4.67 -10.17
N TYR A 130 12.31 4.98 -9.05
CA TYR A 130 12.14 4.22 -7.82
C TYR A 130 10.74 4.40 -7.23
N HIS A 131 10.05 5.49 -7.57
CA HIS A 131 8.83 5.97 -6.95
C HIS A 131 7.64 5.82 -7.91
N GLU A 132 7.39 4.60 -8.37
CA GLU A 132 6.26 4.24 -9.25
C GLU A 132 5.45 3.07 -8.67
N TYR A 133 5.12 3.15 -7.38
CA TYR A 133 4.38 2.12 -6.65
C TYR A 133 3.00 1.80 -7.27
N ALA A 134 2.59 0.54 -7.11
CA ALA A 134 1.27 0.05 -7.45
C ALA A 134 0.72 -0.72 -6.26
N PHE A 135 -0.28 -0.16 -5.56
CA PHE A 135 -0.88 -0.81 -4.39
C PHE A 135 -2.18 -1.48 -4.78
N GLY A 136 -2.30 -2.78 -4.50
CA GLY A 136 -3.45 -3.60 -4.87
C GLY A 136 -4.36 -3.95 -3.71
N SER A 137 -5.66 -4.04 -3.97
CA SER A 137 -6.66 -4.52 -3.02
C SER A 137 -6.89 -6.04 -3.12
N THR A 138 -7.61 -6.60 -2.16
CA THR A 138 -8.38 -7.84 -2.39
C THR A 138 -9.47 -7.60 -3.44
N PRO A 139 -10.10 -8.64 -4.02
CA PRO A 139 -11.22 -8.45 -4.92
C PRO A 139 -12.40 -7.74 -4.25
N ASP A 140 -13.08 -6.87 -4.98
CA ASP A 140 -14.36 -6.31 -4.57
C ASP A 140 -15.51 -7.32 -4.78
N LYS A 141 -16.75 -6.89 -4.53
CA LYS A 141 -17.94 -7.74 -4.67
C LYS A 141 -18.21 -8.26 -6.09
N ASN A 142 -17.64 -7.62 -7.11
CA ASN A 142 -17.72 -8.07 -8.51
C ASN A 142 -16.54 -8.97 -8.88
N GLY A 143 -15.57 -9.13 -7.98
CA GLY A 143 -14.30 -9.80 -8.27
C GLY A 143 -13.24 -8.87 -8.86
N ASP A 144 -13.50 -7.56 -8.97
CA ASP A 144 -12.53 -6.62 -9.52
C ASP A 144 -11.44 -6.32 -8.47
N VAL A 145 -10.18 -6.31 -8.89
CA VAL A 145 -9.05 -5.87 -8.07
C VAL A 145 -8.77 -4.40 -8.35
N TRP A 146 -8.69 -3.59 -7.30
CA TRP A 146 -8.37 -2.17 -7.43
C TRP A 146 -6.87 -1.96 -7.26
N VAL A 147 -6.29 -1.11 -8.10
CA VAL A 147 -4.88 -0.74 -8.04
C VAL A 147 -4.75 0.78 -8.06
N VAL A 148 -4.09 1.36 -7.06
CA VAL A 148 -3.72 2.79 -7.06
C VAL A 148 -2.28 2.97 -7.53
N LEU A 149 -2.09 3.76 -8.58
CA LEU A 149 -0.83 3.96 -9.26
C LEU A 149 -0.22 5.31 -8.86
N CYS A 150 0.91 5.25 -8.15
CA CYS A 150 1.64 6.42 -7.69
C CYS A 150 2.15 7.28 -8.86
N LEU A 151 2.25 8.60 -8.68
CA LEU A 151 3.02 9.48 -9.56
C LEU A 151 4.51 9.13 -9.50
N THR A 152 5.18 9.25 -10.65
CA THR A 152 6.63 9.18 -10.79
C THR A 152 7.29 10.26 -9.93
N GLY A 153 8.28 9.88 -9.10
CA GLY A 153 8.95 10.80 -8.18
C GLY A 153 8.01 11.52 -7.19
N SER A 154 6.79 11.00 -6.94
CA SER A 154 5.76 11.66 -6.12
C SER A 154 5.25 13.03 -6.65
N ALA A 155 5.55 13.37 -7.91
CA ALA A 155 5.32 14.71 -8.45
C ALA A 155 4.80 14.75 -9.89
N GLU A 156 5.23 13.84 -10.76
CA GLU A 156 4.92 13.89 -12.18
C GLU A 156 4.40 12.55 -12.68
N ALA A 157 3.76 12.54 -13.85
CA ALA A 157 3.27 11.33 -14.47
C ALA A 157 4.11 11.01 -15.72
N HIS A 158 5.20 10.26 -15.58
CA HIS A 158 6.09 9.95 -16.71
C HIS A 158 5.79 8.61 -17.40
N SER A 159 5.04 7.74 -16.74
CA SER A 159 4.60 6.46 -17.29
C SER A 159 3.06 6.40 -17.38
N ASN A 160 2.53 5.62 -18.31
CA ASN A 160 1.08 5.49 -18.53
C ASN A 160 0.35 5.16 -17.21
N TRP A 161 -0.79 5.82 -17.01
CA TRP A 161 -1.71 5.65 -15.86
C TRP A 161 -1.18 6.10 -14.48
N ARG A 162 0.04 6.63 -14.38
CA ARG A 162 0.53 7.23 -13.13
C ARG A 162 -0.39 8.35 -12.65
N GLY A 163 -0.80 8.29 -11.39
CA GLY A 163 -1.78 9.19 -10.78
C GLY A 163 -3.25 8.78 -10.96
N TRP A 164 -3.52 7.51 -11.28
CA TRP A 164 -4.87 6.96 -11.42
C TRP A 164 -5.11 5.76 -10.48
N ALA A 165 -6.37 5.53 -10.16
CA ALA A 165 -6.86 4.23 -9.71
C ALA A 165 -7.47 3.49 -10.91
N VAL A 166 -7.13 2.22 -11.04
CA VAL A 166 -7.69 1.30 -12.03
C VAL A 166 -8.34 0.11 -11.34
N ARG A 167 -9.31 -0.51 -12.00
CA ARG A 167 -9.85 -1.82 -11.64
C ARG A 167 -9.40 -2.86 -12.64
N ILE A 168 -9.15 -4.06 -12.20
CA ILE A 168 -8.80 -5.21 -13.03
C ILE A 168 -9.88 -6.25 -12.80
N THR A 169 -10.61 -6.55 -13.86
CA THR A 169 -11.67 -7.56 -13.86
C THR A 169 -11.10 -8.98 -13.73
N PRO A 170 -11.92 -9.99 -13.38
CA PRO A 170 -11.46 -11.37 -13.30
C PRO A 170 -10.85 -11.94 -14.59
N ASP A 171 -11.25 -11.42 -15.76
CA ASP A 171 -10.70 -11.75 -17.07
C ASP A 171 -9.46 -10.93 -17.46
N GLY A 172 -8.97 -10.08 -16.56
CA GLY A 172 -7.73 -9.32 -16.73
C GLY A 172 -7.87 -7.99 -17.45
N LYS A 173 -9.08 -7.58 -17.82
CA LYS A 173 -9.31 -6.27 -18.43
C LYS A 173 -9.15 -5.14 -17.41
N MET A 174 -8.34 -4.14 -17.74
CA MET A 174 -8.18 -2.92 -16.95
C MET A 174 -9.28 -1.89 -17.24
N ILE A 175 -9.81 -1.29 -16.18
CA ILE A 175 -10.85 -0.25 -16.22
C ILE A 175 -10.33 0.98 -15.45
N PRO A 176 -9.97 2.06 -16.15
CA PRO A 176 -9.63 3.34 -15.51
C PRO A 176 -10.83 3.85 -14.70
N THR A 177 -10.63 4.12 -13.41
CA THR A 177 -11.76 4.32 -12.49
C THR A 177 -11.74 5.68 -11.79
N CYS A 178 -10.61 6.10 -11.23
CA CYS A 178 -10.48 7.43 -10.59
C CYS A 178 -9.18 8.09 -11.01
N SER A 179 -9.15 9.41 -11.07
CA SER A 179 -7.95 10.19 -11.40
C SER A 179 -7.47 11.04 -10.21
N GLY A 180 -6.27 11.57 -10.34
CA GLY A 180 -5.73 12.60 -9.46
C GLY A 180 -5.11 12.12 -8.16
N ILE A 181 -4.63 10.89 -8.18
CA ILE A 181 -3.84 10.29 -7.10
C ILE A 181 -2.41 10.84 -7.17
N ARG A 182 -1.80 11.09 -6.01
CA ARG A 182 -0.41 11.52 -5.93
C ARG A 182 0.52 10.40 -5.50
N SER A 183 0.53 10.07 -4.21
CA SER A 183 1.52 9.19 -3.60
C SER A 183 0.81 8.31 -2.57
N PRO A 184 0.15 7.22 -3.04
CA PRO A 184 -0.66 6.38 -2.18
C PRO A 184 0.18 5.63 -1.16
N GLY A 185 -0.40 5.38 0.03
CA GLY A 185 0.19 4.56 1.09
C GLY A 185 -0.50 3.22 1.32
N GLY A 186 -1.58 2.94 0.59
CA GLY A 186 -2.38 1.72 0.72
C GLY A 186 -3.80 1.89 0.20
N ILE A 187 -4.50 0.77 0.05
CA ILE A 187 -5.87 0.68 -0.45
C ILE A 187 -6.64 -0.37 0.35
N GLY A 188 -7.94 -0.18 0.54
CA GLY A 188 -8.80 -1.16 1.20
C GLY A 188 -10.27 -0.80 1.11
N PHE A 189 -11.11 -1.67 1.66
CA PHE A 189 -12.55 -1.51 1.65
C PHE A 189 -13.07 -1.22 3.06
N ASN A 190 -14.18 -0.47 3.14
CA ASN A 190 -15.01 -0.49 4.34
C ASN A 190 -15.89 -1.76 4.37
N HIS A 191 -16.65 -1.93 5.45
CA HIS A 191 -17.57 -3.07 5.62
C HIS A 191 -18.75 -3.10 4.64
N LEU A 192 -19.03 -2.00 3.93
CA LEU A 192 -20.06 -1.92 2.89
C LEU A 192 -19.50 -2.23 1.49
N GLY A 193 -18.19 -2.41 1.36
CA GLY A 193 -17.50 -2.66 0.10
C GLY A 193 -17.11 -1.40 -0.67
N ASP A 194 -17.18 -0.20 -0.07
CA ASP A 194 -16.67 1.02 -0.68
C ASP A 194 -15.14 1.05 -0.60
N THR A 195 -14.48 1.42 -1.70
CA THR A 195 -13.02 1.45 -1.80
C THR A 195 -12.44 2.78 -1.33
N PHE A 196 -11.43 2.73 -0.46
CA PHE A 196 -10.67 3.88 0.00
C PHE A 196 -9.18 3.68 -0.23
N TYR A 197 -8.44 4.78 -0.31
CA TYR A 197 -7.00 4.77 -0.31
C TYR A 197 -6.44 5.84 0.62
N THR A 198 -5.21 5.66 1.07
CA THR A 198 -4.46 6.70 1.77
C THR A 198 -3.52 7.41 0.82
N ASP A 199 -3.39 8.73 0.94
CA ASP A 199 -2.51 9.56 0.12
C ASP A 199 -1.55 10.34 1.02
N ASN A 200 -0.26 10.39 0.67
CA ASN A 200 0.74 11.07 1.47
C ASN A 200 0.74 12.59 1.19
N GLN A 201 1.01 13.38 2.24
CA GLN A 201 1.16 14.83 2.13
C GLN A 201 2.21 15.24 1.08
N GLY A 202 1.89 16.25 0.28
CA GLY A 202 2.80 16.90 -0.65
C GLY A 202 2.08 17.60 -1.81
N LEU A 203 2.64 17.52 -3.03
CA LEU A 203 2.15 18.24 -4.20
C LEU A 203 0.64 18.02 -4.45
N TRP A 204 -0.16 19.08 -4.42
CA TRP A 204 -1.63 19.06 -4.53
C TRP A 204 -2.36 18.22 -3.47
N ASN A 205 -1.69 17.82 -2.38
CA ASN A 205 -2.28 17.06 -1.27
C ASN A 205 -1.80 17.62 0.07
N GLY A 206 -2.54 18.57 0.65
CA GLY A 206 -2.09 19.39 1.78
C GLY A 206 -1.80 18.63 3.08
N SER A 207 -2.37 17.43 3.25
CA SER A 207 -2.09 16.55 4.39
C SER A 207 -2.27 15.09 3.98
N SER A 208 -1.67 14.18 4.75
CA SER A 208 -1.94 12.76 4.61
C SER A 208 -3.42 12.50 4.90
N SER A 209 -4.10 11.77 4.02
CA SER A 209 -5.56 11.66 4.06
C SER A 209 -6.05 10.27 3.63
N LEU A 210 -7.17 9.84 4.18
CA LEU A 210 -7.97 8.72 3.69
C LEU A 210 -9.05 9.28 2.76
N LYS A 211 -9.08 8.84 1.49
CA LYS A 211 -10.00 9.34 0.47
C LYS A 211 -10.82 8.23 -0.15
N TRP A 212 -12.08 8.52 -0.44
CA TRP A 212 -12.99 7.60 -1.11
C TRP A 212 -12.70 7.53 -2.61
N LEU A 213 -12.53 6.33 -3.15
CA LEU A 213 -12.39 6.07 -4.58
C LEU A 213 -13.76 5.81 -5.21
N LYS A 214 -14.59 6.85 -5.29
CA LYS A 214 -15.85 6.78 -6.03
C LYS A 214 -15.56 6.76 -7.54
N PRO A 215 -16.04 5.77 -8.32
CA PRO A 215 -15.83 5.76 -9.77
C PRO A 215 -16.16 7.09 -10.45
N GLY A 216 -15.24 7.58 -11.27
CA GLY A 216 -15.33 8.87 -11.96
C GLY A 216 -14.88 10.08 -11.14
N SER A 217 -14.47 9.91 -9.87
CA SER A 217 -14.01 11.03 -9.05
C SER A 217 -12.56 11.44 -9.34
N PHE A 218 -12.26 12.69 -8.98
CA PHE A 218 -10.93 13.29 -9.04
C PHE A 218 -10.40 13.52 -7.62
N GLN A 219 -9.19 13.02 -7.33
CA GLN A 219 -8.59 13.02 -5.99
C GLN A 219 -7.70 14.24 -5.69
N GLY A 220 -7.66 15.20 -6.62
CA GLY A 220 -7.13 16.55 -6.40
C GLY A 220 -5.83 16.87 -7.15
N ASN A 221 -5.04 15.86 -7.56
CA ASN A 221 -3.75 16.11 -8.23
C ASN A 221 -3.87 16.06 -9.77
N PRO A 222 -3.59 17.13 -10.52
CA PRO A 222 -3.82 17.16 -11.96
C PRO A 222 -2.77 16.45 -12.81
N LYS A 223 -1.65 15.99 -12.24
CA LYS A 223 -0.47 15.56 -13.01
C LYS A 223 -0.74 14.33 -13.88
N GLY A 224 -1.61 13.44 -13.41
CA GLY A 224 -2.08 12.28 -14.16
C GLY A 224 -3.20 12.58 -15.17
N ASN A 225 -3.82 13.77 -15.16
CA ASN A 225 -5.05 14.04 -15.89
C ASN A 225 -4.94 13.70 -17.37
N LYS A 226 -3.79 13.95 -18.00
CA LYS A 226 -3.51 13.67 -19.42
C LYS A 226 -3.89 12.26 -19.88
N TYR A 227 -3.90 11.26 -18.99
CA TYR A 227 -4.26 9.88 -19.34
C TYR A 227 -5.76 9.63 -19.52
N HIS A 228 -6.61 10.63 -19.26
CA HIS A 228 -8.03 10.57 -19.64
C HIS A 228 -8.20 10.28 -21.14
N LYS A 229 -7.24 10.73 -21.97
CA LYS A 229 -7.20 10.48 -23.41
C LYS A 229 -6.96 9.01 -23.75
N LEU A 230 -6.16 8.30 -22.95
CA LEU A 230 -5.93 6.86 -23.14
C LEU A 230 -7.20 6.05 -22.86
N ALA A 231 -8.02 6.53 -21.91
CA ALA A 231 -9.28 5.90 -21.52
C ALA A 231 -10.47 6.31 -22.40
N ASN A 232 -10.30 7.30 -23.29
CA ASN A 232 -11.40 8.02 -23.95
C ASN A 232 -12.48 8.49 -22.94
N LEU A 233 -12.05 9.00 -21.79
CA LEU A 233 -12.91 9.53 -20.73
C LEU A 233 -12.95 11.06 -20.76
N PRO A 234 -14.02 11.67 -20.20
CA PRO A 234 -14.04 13.11 -19.94
C PRO A 234 -12.79 13.56 -19.19
N ALA A 235 -12.28 14.74 -19.54
CA ALA A 235 -11.13 15.32 -18.85
C ALA A 235 -11.50 15.56 -17.36
N PRO A 236 -10.62 15.16 -16.41
CA PRO A 236 -10.80 15.55 -15.02
C PRO A 236 -10.68 17.07 -14.85
N PRO A 237 -11.14 17.61 -13.71
CA PRO A 237 -10.95 19.02 -13.39
C PRO A 237 -9.47 19.42 -13.40
N GLU A 238 -9.18 20.60 -13.95
CA GLU A 238 -7.89 21.27 -13.79
C GLU A 238 -8.00 22.24 -12.59
N PRO A 239 -7.40 21.92 -11.44
CA PRO A 239 -7.47 22.76 -10.27
C PRO A 239 -6.63 24.02 -10.48
N VAL A 240 -7.13 25.16 -9.98
CA VAL A 240 -6.38 26.41 -9.96
C VAL A 240 -5.40 26.35 -8.79
N ASP A 241 -4.12 26.63 -9.06
CA ASP A 241 -3.11 26.64 -8.00
C ASP A 241 -3.32 27.84 -7.09
N GLY A 242 -3.77 27.58 -5.86
CA GLY A 242 -3.86 28.57 -4.79
C GLY A 242 -2.54 28.77 -4.03
N SER A 243 -1.48 28.03 -4.39
CA SER A 243 -0.17 28.14 -3.77
C SER A 243 0.40 29.53 -4.00
N ARG A 244 0.76 30.16 -2.88
CA ARG A 244 1.59 31.37 -2.93
C ARG A 244 3.07 31.03 -2.98
N VAL A 245 3.50 29.77 -2.92
CA VAL A 245 4.94 29.42 -2.81
C VAL A 245 5.74 30.00 -3.98
N LEU A 246 5.23 29.92 -5.21
CA LEU A 246 5.89 30.53 -6.37
C LEU A 246 5.79 32.07 -6.34
N ALA A 247 4.64 32.62 -5.92
CA ALA A 247 4.47 34.06 -5.78
C ALA A 247 5.40 34.65 -4.70
N GLU A 248 5.56 34.00 -3.56
CA GLU A 248 6.46 34.38 -2.46
C GLU A 248 7.94 34.13 -2.86
N HIS A 249 8.25 33.04 -3.57
CA HIS A 249 9.59 32.78 -4.12
C HIS A 249 10.02 33.89 -5.09
N LEU A 250 9.12 34.30 -5.99
CA LEU A 250 9.36 35.37 -6.96
C LEU A 250 9.35 36.76 -6.32
N ASN A 251 8.54 36.98 -5.28
CA ASN A 251 8.52 38.23 -4.50
C ASN A 251 9.71 38.37 -3.55
N GLY A 252 10.52 37.32 -3.44
CA GLY A 252 11.82 37.35 -2.81
C GLY A 252 11.75 37.29 -1.30
N TRP A 253 12.74 36.60 -0.75
CA TRP A 253 13.19 36.71 0.63
C TRP A 253 13.67 38.15 0.92
N ARG A 254 12.77 39.13 0.86
CA ARG A 254 13.05 40.54 1.16
C ARG A 254 12.98 40.85 2.66
N TYR A 255 12.80 39.85 3.51
CA TYR A 255 12.64 40.02 4.96
C TYR A 255 13.46 39.02 5.81
N LEU A 256 14.58 38.52 5.29
CA LEU A 256 15.61 37.90 6.13
C LEU A 256 16.98 38.52 5.83
#